data_AF-A0AAW3GKC6-F1
#
_entry.id   AF-A0AAW3GKC6-F1
#
_cell.length_a   1.000
_cell.length_b   1.000
_cell.length_c   1.000
_cell.angle_alpha   90.00
_cell.angle_beta   90.00
_cell.angle_gamma   90.00
#
_symmetry.space_group_name_H-M   'P 1'
#
loop_
_entity.id
_entity.type
_entity.pdbx_description
1 polymer ?
#
loop_
_entity_poly.entity_id
_entity_poly.type
_entity_poly.pdbx_seq_one_letter_code
_entity_poly.pdbx_strand_id
1 'polypeptide(L)'
;MAYSKEIIAYLVRSGVAKELARDISQDVLLKMLESDLALPPEKIRAWMYRVAVRKYIDQYRRDKAYLDILQRDFFHQERVIEFDQPNYEPLYTAVNELPEKYRWVLSLYYFQDLSVKEMASLLHWSVSSVKVNLMRGRRCLKEKLKKAGYTYDDFN
;
A
#
# COMPACT_ATOMS: atom_id res chain seq x y z
N MET A 1 -0.66 -20.12 -4.88
CA MET A 1 -0.73 -19.48 -6.21
C MET A 1 -1.60 -18.21 -6.21
N ALA A 2 -2.86 -18.24 -5.73
CA ALA A 2 -3.75 -17.06 -5.74
C ALA A 2 -3.24 -15.87 -4.90
N TYR A 3 -2.88 -16.14 -3.64
CA TYR A 3 -2.32 -15.17 -2.70
C TYR A 3 -1.07 -14.44 -3.20
N SER A 4 -0.16 -15.15 -3.88
CA SER A 4 1.06 -14.57 -4.45
C SER A 4 0.75 -13.50 -5.49
N LYS A 5 -0.14 -13.82 -6.44
CA LYS A 5 -0.57 -12.88 -7.49
C LYS A 5 -1.26 -11.67 -6.88
N GLU A 6 -2.04 -11.88 -5.83
CA GLU A 6 -2.77 -10.84 -5.13
C GLU A 6 -1.86 -9.82 -4.43
N ILE A 7 -0.84 -10.30 -3.70
CA ILE A 7 0.18 -9.43 -3.07
C ILE A 7 0.95 -8.68 -4.14
N ILE A 8 1.43 -9.38 -5.18
CA ILE A 8 2.24 -8.76 -6.24
C ILE A 8 1.42 -7.65 -6.90
N ALA A 9 0.18 -7.94 -7.29
CA ALA A 9 -0.70 -6.95 -7.88
C ALA A 9 -0.95 -5.79 -6.93
N TYR A 10 -1.17 -6.03 -5.64
CA TYR A 10 -1.35 -4.96 -4.65
C TYR A 10 -0.09 -4.09 -4.49
N LEU A 11 1.09 -4.69 -4.37
CA LEU A 11 2.35 -3.96 -4.20
C LEU A 11 2.67 -3.14 -5.44
N VAL A 12 2.53 -3.73 -6.64
CA VAL A 12 2.70 -3.01 -7.90
C VAL A 12 1.72 -1.85 -8.01
N ARG A 13 0.44 -2.07 -7.70
CA ARG A 13 -0.58 -0.99 -7.63
C ARG A 13 -0.20 0.08 -6.60
N SER A 14 0.44 -0.31 -5.50
CA SER A 14 0.89 0.62 -4.46
C SER A 14 2.16 1.40 -4.82
N GLY A 15 2.76 1.18 -6.00
CA GLY A 15 3.96 1.89 -6.48
C GLY A 15 5.26 1.10 -6.38
N VAL A 16 5.21 -0.18 -5.98
CA VAL A 16 6.39 -1.05 -5.90
C VAL A 16 6.80 -1.50 -7.30
N ALA A 17 8.10 -1.46 -7.60
CA ALA A 17 8.63 -2.05 -8.82
C ALA A 17 8.25 -3.55 -8.91
N LYS A 18 7.86 -4.02 -10.10
CA LYS A 18 7.34 -5.38 -10.31
C LYS A 18 8.28 -6.48 -9.80
N GLU A 19 9.58 -6.34 -10.00
CA GLU A 19 10.58 -7.29 -9.52
C GLU A 19 10.62 -7.32 -7.99
N LEU A 20 10.72 -6.15 -7.35
CA LEU A 20 10.67 -6.03 -5.90
C LEU A 20 9.36 -6.58 -5.31
N ALA A 21 8.23 -6.39 -5.99
CA ALA A 21 6.94 -6.95 -5.58
C ALA A 21 6.94 -8.49 -5.63
N ARG A 22 7.62 -9.11 -6.60
CA ARG A 22 7.78 -10.56 -6.67
C ARG A 22 8.67 -11.07 -5.54
N ASP A 23 9.79 -10.40 -5.27
CA ASP A 23 10.71 -10.78 -4.20
C ASP A 23 10.00 -10.77 -2.85
N ILE A 24 9.31 -9.66 -2.55
CA ILE A 24 8.52 -9.52 -1.32
C ILE A 24 7.44 -10.60 -1.23
N SER A 25 6.78 -10.95 -2.34
CA SER A 25 5.78 -12.01 -2.38
C SER A 25 6.39 -13.38 -2.07
N GLN A 26 7.56 -13.71 -2.64
CA GLN A 26 8.26 -14.96 -2.34
C GLN A 26 8.63 -15.06 -0.87
N ASP A 27 9.15 -13.99 -0.28
CA ASP A 27 9.50 -13.94 1.14
C ASP A 27 8.29 -14.13 2.07
N VAL A 28 7.14 -13.56 1.70
CA VAL A 28 5.90 -13.73 2.47
C VAL A 28 5.44 -15.18 2.42
N LEU A 29 5.53 -15.83 1.27
CA LEU A 29 5.19 -17.24 1.13
C LEU A 29 6.16 -18.16 1.86
N LEU A 30 7.47 -17.89 1.81
CA LEU A 30 8.47 -18.62 2.57
C LEU A 30 8.18 -18.52 4.06
N LYS A 31 7.94 -17.31 4.58
CA LYS A 31 7.51 -17.14 5.98
C LYS A 31 6.22 -17.87 6.28
N MET A 32 5.27 -17.91 5.35
CA MET A 32 4.01 -18.64 5.53
C MET A 32 4.24 -20.14 5.67
N LEU A 33 5.19 -20.69 4.92
CA LEU A 33 5.54 -22.12 4.94
C LEU A 33 6.41 -22.48 6.16
N GLU A 34 7.29 -21.59 6.58
CA GLU A 34 8.18 -21.77 7.73
C GLU A 34 7.47 -21.54 9.08
N SER A 35 6.43 -20.70 9.08
CA SER A 35 5.66 -20.42 10.28
C SER A 35 4.62 -21.52 10.49
N ASP A 36 4.59 -22.10 11.69
CA ASP A 36 3.48 -22.96 12.13
C ASP A 36 2.24 -22.09 12.41
N LEU A 37 1.66 -21.59 11.32
CA LEU A 37 0.65 -20.55 11.30
C LEU A 37 -0.68 -21.08 11.87
N ALA A 38 -0.81 -21.03 13.19
CA ALA A 38 -2.06 -21.27 13.91
C ALA A 38 -3.02 -20.06 13.76
N LEU A 39 -3.26 -19.61 12.52
CA LEU A 39 -4.22 -18.55 12.22
C LEU A 39 -5.46 -19.13 11.51
N PRO A 40 -6.66 -18.69 11.90
CA PRO A 40 -7.87 -18.96 11.14
C PRO A 40 -7.73 -18.50 9.68
N PRO A 41 -8.32 -19.22 8.70
CA PRO A 41 -8.23 -18.89 7.28
C PRO A 41 -8.55 -17.42 6.94
N GLU A 42 -9.53 -16.83 7.61
CA GLU A 42 -9.94 -15.43 7.43
C GLU A 42 -8.87 -14.40 7.84
N LYS A 43 -7.91 -14.80 8.70
CA LYS A 43 -6.81 -13.94 9.15
C LYS A 43 -5.54 -14.12 8.33
N ILE A 44 -5.43 -15.18 7.52
CA ILE A 44 -4.25 -15.46 6.69
C ILE A 44 -4.02 -14.33 5.70
N ARG A 45 -5.09 -13.85 5.03
CA ARG A 45 -5.00 -12.75 4.06
C ARG A 45 -4.47 -11.47 4.72
N ALA A 46 -5.05 -11.08 5.85
CA ALA A 46 -4.61 -9.91 6.62
C ALA A 46 -3.16 -10.05 7.12
N TRP A 47 -2.75 -11.24 7.56
CA TRP A 47 -1.38 -11.53 7.97
C TRP A 47 -0.38 -11.44 6.82
N MET A 48 -0.76 -11.98 5.66
CA MET A 48 0.05 -11.97 4.45
C MET A 48 0.31 -10.55 3.96
N TYR A 49 -0.75 -9.74 3.85
CA TYR A 49 -0.61 -8.30 3.59
C TYR A 49 0.24 -7.63 4.64
N ARG A 50 0.11 -8.06 5.90
CA ARG A 50 0.91 -7.49 6.98
C ARG A 50 2.40 -7.68 6.79
N VAL A 51 2.82 -8.89 6.43
CA VAL A 51 4.23 -9.20 6.18
C VAL A 51 4.74 -8.47 4.94
N ALA A 52 3.97 -8.46 3.85
CA ALA A 52 4.33 -7.81 2.59
C ALA A 52 4.51 -6.30 2.79
N VAL A 53 3.58 -5.67 3.48
CA VAL A 53 3.55 -4.23 3.76
C VAL A 53 4.73 -3.81 4.61
N ARG A 54 5.00 -4.54 5.69
CA ARG A 54 6.17 -4.28 6.55
C ARG A 54 7.46 -4.35 5.75
N LYS A 55 7.63 -5.42 4.97
CA LYS A 55 8.85 -5.61 4.18
C LYS A 55 9.03 -4.48 3.17
N TYR A 56 7.97 -4.02 2.53
CA TYR A 56 8.05 -2.88 1.62
C TYR A 56 8.31 -1.56 2.36
N ILE A 57 7.70 -1.28 3.51
CA ILE A 57 8.00 -0.08 4.32
C ILE A 57 9.44 -0.08 4.80
N ASP A 58 9.96 -1.22 5.25
CA ASP A 58 11.34 -1.35 5.71
C ASP A 58 12.31 -1.16 4.55
N GLN A 59 12.00 -1.70 3.37
CA GLN A 59 12.75 -1.43 2.15
C GLN A 59 12.71 0.05 1.78
N TYR A 60 11.53 0.66 1.73
CA TYR A 60 11.35 2.08 1.45
C TYR A 60 12.11 2.97 2.44
N ARG A 61 12.11 2.63 3.73
CA ARG A 61 12.89 3.38 4.74
C ARG A 61 14.38 3.26 4.50
N ARG A 62 14.86 2.08 4.10
CA ARG A 62 16.26 1.86 3.74
C ARG A 62 16.62 2.61 2.46
N ASP A 63 15.80 2.49 1.43
CA ASP A 63 15.98 3.18 0.15
C ASP A 63 15.88 4.68 0.32
N LYS A 64 14.97 5.18 1.15
CA LYS A 64 14.88 6.60 1.49
C LYS A 64 16.09 7.06 2.30
N ALA A 65 16.54 6.30 3.31
CA ALA A 65 17.76 6.66 4.03
C ALA A 65 18.98 6.66 3.11
N TYR A 66 19.05 5.69 2.19
CA TYR A 66 20.07 5.59 1.16
C TYR A 66 19.98 6.72 0.14
N LEU A 67 18.76 7.10 -0.28
CA LEU A 67 18.49 8.26 -1.13
C LEU A 67 18.74 9.57 -0.40
N ASP A 68 18.49 9.70 0.90
CA ASP A 68 18.81 10.90 1.68
C ASP A 68 20.34 11.03 1.84
N ILE A 69 21.07 9.90 1.90
CA ILE A 69 22.54 9.86 1.81
C ILE A 69 23.00 10.22 0.39
N LEU A 70 22.41 9.63 -0.66
CA LEU A 70 22.77 9.88 -2.06
C LEU A 70 22.34 11.26 -2.56
N GLN A 71 21.25 11.85 -2.06
CA GLN A 71 20.76 13.20 -2.40
C GLN A 71 21.64 14.29 -1.82
N ARG A 72 22.52 13.97 -0.85
CA ARG A 72 23.66 14.85 -0.56
C ARG A 72 24.64 14.94 -1.72
N ASP A 73 24.63 13.99 -2.65
CA ASP A 73 25.57 13.92 -3.76
C ASP A 73 24.93 14.03 -5.17
N PHE A 74 23.82 13.37 -5.54
CA PHE A 74 23.29 13.38 -6.92
C PHE A 74 21.75 13.14 -7.03
N PHE A 75 21.10 13.81 -7.99
CA PHE A 75 19.65 14.09 -8.14
C PHE A 75 18.69 12.92 -8.50
N HIS A 76 17.39 13.27 -8.43
CA HIS A 76 16.10 12.55 -8.57
C HIS A 76 15.78 11.80 -9.88
N GLN A 77 14.88 10.79 -9.78
CA GLN A 77 13.91 10.42 -10.84
C GLN A 77 12.69 9.67 -10.26
N GLU A 78 11.47 10.15 -10.57
CA GLU A 78 10.20 9.46 -10.33
C GLU A 78 9.76 8.67 -11.58
N ARG A 79 9.28 7.44 -11.41
CA ARG A 79 8.60 6.65 -12.45
C ARG A 79 7.10 6.65 -12.23
N VAL A 80 6.36 6.96 -13.28
CA VAL A 80 4.90 6.79 -13.38
C VAL A 80 4.63 5.56 -14.26
N ILE A 81 3.68 4.70 -13.87
CA ILE A 81 3.24 3.52 -14.63
C ILE A 81 1.73 3.64 -14.86
N GLU A 82 1.28 3.45 -16.10
CA GLU A 82 -0.13 3.42 -16.53
C GLU A 82 -0.82 2.06 -16.27
N PHE A 83 -2.14 2.08 -16.10
CA PHE A 83 -2.99 0.97 -15.64
C PHE A 83 -4.08 0.60 -16.68
N ASP A 84 -4.60 -0.64 -16.57
CA ASP A 84 -5.66 -1.19 -17.41
C ASP A 84 -6.64 -2.01 -16.53
N GLN A 85 -7.68 -1.39 -15.96
CA GLN A 85 -8.93 -2.05 -15.51
C GLN A 85 -10.16 -1.11 -15.52
N PRO A 86 -11.31 -1.46 -16.15
CA PRO A 86 -12.23 -0.45 -16.70
C PRO A 86 -13.25 0.20 -15.74
N ASN A 87 -13.53 -0.36 -14.56
CA ASN A 87 -14.76 0.03 -13.83
C ASN A 87 -14.58 1.01 -12.64
N TYR A 88 -13.35 1.40 -12.29
CA TYR A 88 -13.09 2.37 -11.20
C TYR A 88 -11.78 3.15 -11.40
N GLU A 89 -11.28 3.22 -12.64
CA GLU A 89 -10.04 3.91 -13.05
C GLU A 89 -9.83 5.25 -12.32
N PRO A 90 -10.83 6.16 -12.25
CA PRO A 90 -10.58 7.48 -11.68
C PRO A 90 -10.29 7.47 -10.18
N LEU A 91 -10.98 6.61 -9.43
CA LEU A 91 -10.79 6.51 -7.98
C LEU A 91 -9.45 5.84 -7.66
N TYR A 92 -9.12 4.77 -8.38
CA TYR A 92 -7.84 4.08 -8.22
C TYR A 92 -6.66 4.96 -8.60
N THR A 93 -6.77 5.68 -9.72
CA THR A 93 -5.76 6.65 -10.16
C THR A 93 -5.61 7.77 -9.13
N ALA A 94 -6.71 8.34 -8.63
CA ALA A 94 -6.64 9.37 -7.60
C ALA A 94 -5.99 8.89 -6.28
N VAL A 95 -6.22 7.63 -5.88
CA VAL A 95 -5.55 7.00 -4.72
C VAL A 95 -4.06 6.75 -5.00
N ASN A 96 -3.71 6.32 -6.21
CA ASN A 96 -2.33 6.07 -6.62
C ASN A 96 -1.50 7.34 -6.75
N GLU A 97 -2.11 8.50 -6.98
CA GLU A 97 -1.40 9.77 -6.96
C GLU A 97 -1.22 10.35 -5.54
N LEU A 98 -1.79 9.71 -4.52
CA LEU A 98 -1.60 10.18 -3.15
C LEU A 98 -0.17 9.91 -2.67
N PRO A 99 0.35 10.77 -1.78
CA PRO A 99 1.54 10.44 -1.00
C PRO A 99 1.41 9.06 -0.39
N GLU A 100 2.50 8.32 -0.47
CA GLU A 100 2.55 6.90 -0.18
C GLU A 100 1.90 6.55 1.16
N LYS A 101 2.24 7.25 2.25
CA LYS A 101 1.63 7.02 3.57
C LYS A 101 0.10 7.06 3.60
N TYR A 102 -0.52 7.88 2.76
CA TYR A 102 -1.97 8.00 2.67
C TYR A 102 -2.58 6.89 1.82
N ARG A 103 -1.94 6.57 0.68
CA ARG A 103 -2.31 5.45 -0.19
C ARG A 103 -2.41 4.17 0.62
N TRP A 104 -1.42 3.89 1.46
CA TRP A 104 -1.36 2.67 2.25
C TRP A 104 -2.50 2.55 3.26
N VAL A 105 -2.73 3.58 4.09
CA VAL A 105 -3.80 3.51 5.10
C VAL A 105 -5.18 3.45 4.47
N LEU A 106 -5.40 4.14 3.34
CA LEU A 106 -6.65 4.05 2.60
C LEU A 106 -6.83 2.66 1.99
N SER A 107 -5.79 2.12 1.36
CA SER A 107 -5.89 0.81 0.72
C SER A 107 -6.07 -0.32 1.73
N LEU A 108 -5.37 -0.27 2.86
CA LEU A 108 -5.52 -1.24 3.94
C LEU A 108 -6.92 -1.17 4.59
N TYR A 109 -7.50 0.02 4.69
CA TYR A 109 -8.82 0.18 5.30
C TYR A 109 -9.96 -0.21 4.35
N TYR A 110 -9.92 0.24 3.08
CA TYR A 110 -11.04 0.10 2.15
C TYR A 110 -10.98 -1.11 1.23
N PHE A 111 -9.78 -1.60 0.88
CA PHE A 111 -9.63 -2.77 0.00
C PHE A 111 -9.27 -4.06 0.75
N GLN A 112 -8.86 -3.94 2.02
CA GLN A 112 -8.36 -5.06 2.82
C GLN A 112 -9.11 -5.22 4.16
N ASP A 113 -10.13 -4.39 4.41
CA ASP A 113 -10.99 -4.41 5.60
C ASP A 113 -10.25 -4.47 6.95
N LEU A 114 -9.03 -3.93 7.01
CA LEU A 114 -8.25 -3.90 8.24
C LEU A 114 -8.76 -2.82 9.19
N SER A 115 -8.96 -3.19 10.46
CA SER A 115 -9.28 -2.21 11.50
C SER A 115 -8.10 -1.27 11.77
N VAL A 116 -8.40 -0.09 12.33
CA VAL A 116 -7.38 0.89 12.73
C VAL A 116 -6.35 0.30 13.69
N LYS A 117 -6.77 -0.62 14.58
CA LYS A 117 -5.87 -1.30 15.52
C LYS A 117 -4.94 -2.25 14.78
N GLU A 118 -5.47 -3.06 13.85
CA GLU A 118 -4.67 -3.98 13.06
C GLU A 118 -3.68 -3.23 12.15
N MET A 119 -4.09 -2.11 11.57
CA MET A 119 -3.21 -1.22 10.81
C MET A 119 -2.11 -0.59 11.66
N ALA A 120 -2.41 -0.17 12.90
CA ALA A 120 -1.42 0.39 13.81
C ALA A 120 -0.34 -0.64 14.16
N SER A 121 -0.76 -1.86 14.53
CA SER A 121 0.14 -2.98 14.76
C SER A 121 0.91 -3.35 13.50
N LEU A 122 0.27 -3.33 12.33
CA LEU A 122 0.86 -3.62 11.04
C LEU A 122 1.98 -2.63 10.70
N LEU A 123 1.67 -1.34 10.63
CA LEU A 123 2.55 -0.28 10.14
C LEU A 123 3.61 0.12 11.17
N HIS A 124 3.55 -0.43 12.39
CA HIS A 124 4.31 0.03 13.56
C HIS A 124 4.09 1.52 13.83
N TRP A 125 2.86 1.98 13.66
CA TRP A 125 2.44 3.35 13.90
C TRP A 125 1.54 3.40 15.13
N SER A 126 1.46 4.56 15.79
CA SER A 126 0.44 4.75 16.82
C SER A 126 -0.95 4.71 16.19
N VAL A 127 -1.95 4.24 16.95
CA VAL A 127 -3.37 4.30 16.53
C VAL A 127 -3.75 5.72 16.11
N SER A 128 -3.26 6.72 16.84
CA SER A 128 -3.45 8.14 16.51
C SER A 128 -2.83 8.51 15.16
N SER A 129 -1.62 8.03 14.86
CA SER A 129 -0.98 8.26 13.56
C SER A 129 -1.79 7.63 12.42
N VAL A 130 -2.28 6.40 12.57
CA VAL A 130 -3.14 5.75 11.56
C VAL A 130 -4.42 6.56 11.32
N LYS A 131 -5.10 7.00 12.39
CA LYS A 131 -6.30 7.85 12.29
C LYS A 131 -6.02 9.17 11.57
N VAL A 132 -4.92 9.84 11.91
CA VAL A 132 -4.53 11.12 11.29
C VAL A 132 -4.18 10.92 9.82
N ASN A 133 -3.44 9.87 9.47
CA ASN A 133 -3.10 9.58 8.08
C ASN A 133 -4.34 9.19 7.26
N LEU A 134 -5.29 8.43 7.83
CA LEU A 134 -6.58 8.15 7.19
C LEU A 134 -7.37 9.43 6.93
N MET A 135 -7.49 10.30 7.93
CA MET A 135 -8.18 11.58 7.79
C MET A 135 -7.54 12.46 6.71
N ARG A 136 -6.21 12.61 6.75
CA ARG A 136 -5.45 13.39 5.76
C ARG A 136 -5.53 12.78 4.36
N GLY A 137 -5.46 11.45 4.27
CA GLY A 137 -5.61 10.72 3.01
C GLY A 137 -6.98 10.92 2.39
N ARG A 138 -8.07 10.78 3.18
CA ARG A 138 -9.45 11.06 2.71
C ARG A 138 -9.61 12.49 2.21
N ARG A 139 -9.06 13.47 2.94
CA ARG A 139 -9.10 14.87 2.52
C ARG A 139 -8.34 15.07 1.20
N CYS A 140 -7.13 14.54 1.09
CA CYS A 140 -6.31 14.66 -0.11
C CYS A 140 -6.97 13.99 -1.33
N LEU A 141 -7.58 12.81 -1.13
CA LEU A 141 -8.34 12.10 -2.15
C LEU A 141 -9.55 12.93 -2.62
N LYS A 142 -10.32 13.48 -1.67
CA LYS A 142 -11.47 14.33 -1.97
C LYS A 142 -11.08 15.55 -2.82
N GLU A 143 -10.00 16.23 -2.45
CA GLU A 143 -9.52 17.40 -3.20
C GLU A 143 -9.04 17.01 -4.60
N LYS A 144 -8.37 15.86 -4.77
CA LYS A 144 -7.96 15.36 -6.09
C LYS A 144 -9.16 15.04 -6.97
N LEU A 145 -10.13 14.27 -6.46
CA LEU A 145 -11.33 13.91 -7.20
C LEU A 145 -12.13 15.14 -7.62
N LYS A 146 -12.29 16.11 -6.72
CA LYS A 146 -12.96 17.39 -7.02
C LYS A 146 -12.24 18.18 -8.12
N LYS A 147 -10.90 18.24 -8.08
CA LYS A 147 -10.10 18.89 -9.14
C LYS A 147 -10.22 18.19 -10.49
N ALA A 148 -10.37 16.87 -10.48
CA ALA A 148 -10.58 16.06 -11.67
C ALA A 148 -12.05 16.07 -12.15
N GLY A 149 -12.94 16.84 -11.50
CA GLY A 149 -14.34 17.02 -11.91
C GLY A 149 -15.30 15.96 -11.36
N TYR A 150 -14.84 15.04 -10.51
CA TYR A 150 -15.67 14.00 -9.94
C TYR A 150 -16.41 14.47 -8.67
N THR A 151 -17.66 14.03 -8.58
CA THR A 151 -18.59 14.23 -7.47
C THR A 151 -18.90 12.89 -6.80
N TYR A 152 -19.64 12.91 -5.68
CA TYR A 152 -20.01 11.68 -4.97
C TYR A 152 -20.95 10.79 -5.80
N ASP A 153 -21.75 11.40 -6.66
CA ASP A 153 -22.74 10.70 -7.50
C ASP A 153 -22.09 9.91 -8.64
N ASP A 154 -20.82 10.20 -8.97
CA ASP A 154 -20.07 9.52 -10.02
C ASP A 154 -19.52 8.13 -9.59
N PHE A 155 -19.66 7.77 -8.31
CA PHE A 155 -19.12 6.52 -7.74
C PHE A 155 -20.17 5.65 -7.02
N ASN A 156 -21.44 6.02 -7.08
CA ASN A 156 -22.59 5.23 -6.58
C ASN A 156 -23.25 4.45 -7.71
#